data_AF-A0A957E2J4-F1
#
_entry.id   AF-A0A957E2J4-F1
#
_cell.length_a   1.000
_cell.length_b   1.000
_cell.length_c   1.000
_cell.angle_alpha   90.00
_cell.angle_beta   90.00
_cell.angle_gamma   90.00
#
_symmetry.space_group_name_H-M   'P 1'
#
loop_
_entity.id
_entity.type
_entity.pdbx_description
1 polymer ?
#
loop_
_entity_poly.entity_id
_entity_poly.type
_entity_poly.pdbx_seq_one_letter_code
_entity_poly.pdbx_strand_id
1 'polypeptide(L)' 'MDLNRNWDCEWTPNGSWQDNLVSGGSVPFSELENQILRDFILAADTTATVFLHSAAQTSMPLDATR' A
#
# COMPACT_ATOMS: atom_id res chain seq x y z
N MET A 1 8.10 -9.61 -2.69
CA MET A 1 6.72 -9.13 -2.69
C MET A 1 6.76 -7.77 -2.01
N ASP A 2 6.24 -6.72 -2.65
CA ASP A 2 6.31 -5.34 -2.15
C ASP A 2 5.00 -5.01 -1.40
N LEU A 3 5.10 -4.82 -0.08
CA LEU A 3 3.95 -4.53 0.79
C LEU A 3 3.24 -3.21 0.41
N ASN A 4 3.95 -2.27 -0.21
CA ASN A 4 3.38 -1.02 -0.71
C ASN A 4 2.74 -1.17 -2.12
N ARG A 5 2.69 -2.39 -2.66
CA ARG A 5 1.97 -2.77 -3.89
C ARG A 5 0.93 -3.86 -3.64
N ASN A 6 0.70 -4.26 -2.39
CA ASN A 6 -0.27 -5.30 -2.02
C ASN A 6 -1.62 -4.78 -1.52
N TRP A 7 -1.91 -3.50 -1.75
CA TRP A 7 -3.21 -2.90 -1.44
C TRP A 7 -4.16 -3.01 -2.63
N ASP A 8 -5.46 -3.12 -2.38
CA ASP A 8 -6.51 -3.29 -3.42
C ASP A 8 -6.82 -2.01 -4.22
N CYS A 9 -6.16 -0.90 -3.91
CA CYS A 9 -6.32 0.33 -4.67
C CYS A 9 -5.59 0.22 -6.02
N GLU A 10 -6.35 0.08 -7.10
CA GLU A 10 -5.84 -0.07 -8.48
C GLU A 10 -4.76 -1.17 -8.60
N TRP A 11 -4.97 -2.28 -7.88
CA TRP A 11 -3.98 -3.34 -7.74
C TRP A 11 -3.60 -4.01 -9.07
N THR A 12 -2.31 -4.31 -9.20
CA THR A 12 -1.76 -5.16 -10.26
C THR A 12 -0.75 -6.17 -9.70
N PRO A 13 -0.65 -7.38 -10.27
CA PRO A 13 0.31 -8.40 -9.80
C PRO A 13 1.77 -8.01 -10.03
N ASN A 14 2.03 -7.18 -11.05
CA ASN A 14 3.34 -6.63 -11.37
C ASN A 14 3.25 -5.10 -11.35
N GLY A 15 4.13 -4.46 -10.58
CA GLY A 15 4.32 -3.02 -10.55
C GLY A 15 5.76 -2.63 -10.89
N SER A 16 6.01 -1.32 -10.96
CA SER A 16 7.36 -0.78 -11.17
C SER A 16 7.78 0.13 -10.01
N TRP A 17 9.04 0.03 -9.62
CA TRP A 17 9.70 0.98 -8.74
C TRP A 17 11.03 1.41 -9.38
N GLN A 18 11.08 2.66 -9.84
CA GLN A 18 12.14 3.14 -10.74
C GLN A 18 12.26 2.19 -11.94
N ASP A 19 13.46 1.67 -12.19
CA ASP A 19 13.73 0.73 -13.29
C ASP A 19 13.52 -0.74 -12.90
N ASN A 20 13.03 -1.02 -11.69
CA ASN A 20 12.85 -2.37 -11.18
C ASN A 20 11.39 -2.82 -11.26
N LEU A 21 11.18 -4.05 -11.75
CA LEU A 21 9.91 -4.74 -11.60
C LEU A 21 9.76 -5.25 -10.16
N VAL A 22 8.61 -4.97 -9.56
CA VAL A 22 8.25 -5.42 -8.21
C VAL A 22 6.93 -6.18 -8.25
N SER A 23 6.81 -7.21 -7.40
CA SER A 23 5.59 -8.01 -7.32
C SER A 23 4.62 -7.40 -6.30
N GLY A 24 3.37 -7.19 -6.73
CA GLY A 24 2.25 -6.78 -5.87
C GLY A 24 1.52 -7.95 -5.20
N GLY A 25 2.02 -9.18 -5.36
CA GLY A 25 1.42 -10.40 -4.79
C GLY A 25 0.67 -11.27 -5.78
N SER A 26 0.08 -12.35 -5.27
CA SER A 26 -0.80 -13.24 -6.05
C SER A 26 -2.22 -12.68 -6.18
N VAL A 27 -2.68 -11.96 -5.16
CA VAL A 27 -3.96 -11.26 -5.06
C VAL A 27 -3.78 -10.02 -4.17
N PRO A 28 -4.71 -9.04 -4.19
CA PRO A 28 -4.72 -7.98 -3.19
C PRO A 28 -4.73 -8.56 -1.77
N PHE A 29 -3.98 -7.94 -0.85
CA PHE A 29 -3.84 -8.39 0.54
C PHE A 29 -3.35 -9.84 0.70
N SER A 30 -2.53 -10.36 -0.22
CA SER A 30 -1.95 -11.70 -0.09
C SER A 30 -1.00 -11.86 1.10
N GLU A 31 -0.35 -10.78 1.57
CA GLU A 31 0.48 -10.84 2.77
C GLU A 31 -0.35 -10.64 4.04
N LEU A 32 0.03 -11.38 5.09
CA LEU A 32 -0.61 -11.29 6.40
C LEU A 32 -0.47 -9.89 7.01
N GLU A 33 0.66 -9.22 6.78
CA GLU A 33 0.94 -7.87 7.25
C GLU A 33 -0.08 -6.86 6.71
N ASN A 34 -0.40 -6.94 5.41
CA ASN A 34 -1.40 -6.07 4.79
C ASN A 34 -2.81 -6.39 5.28
N GLN A 35 -3.14 -7.66 5.51
CA GLN A 35 -4.44 -8.05 6.08
C GLN A 35 -4.62 -7.49 7.49
N ILE A 36 -3.61 -7.64 8.36
CA ILE A 36 -3.67 -7.14 9.74
C ILE A 36 -3.82 -5.61 9.77
N LEU A 37 -3.05 -4.89 8.95
CA LEU A 37 -3.15 -3.43 8.90
C LEU A 37 -4.50 -2.97 8.36
N ARG A 38 -5.01 -3.59 7.28
CA ARG A 38 -6.35 -3.32 6.75
C ARG A 38 -7.41 -3.49 7.83
N ASP A 39 -7.41 -4.64 8.51
CA ASP A 39 -8.43 -4.97 9.50
C ASP A 39 -8.35 -4.03 10.71
N PHE A 40 -7.14 -3.68 11.16
CA PHE A 40 -6.93 -2.70 12.22
C PHE A 40 -7.43 -1.30 11.83
N ILE A 41 -7.07 -0.80 10.64
CA ILE A 41 -7.47 0.54 10.16
C ILE A 41 -8.99 0.63 10.04
N LEU A 42 -9.63 -0.38 9.44
CA LEU A 42 -11.09 -0.42 9.27
C LEU A 42 -11.84 -0.53 10.60
N ALA A 43 -11.28 -1.21 11.59
CA ALA A 43 -11.88 -1.33 12.92
C ALA A 43 -11.74 -0.06 13.78
N ALA A 44 -10.76 0.80 13.48
CA ALA A 44 -10.37 1.93 14.33
C ALA A 44 -11.09 3.26 14.03
N ASP A 45 -12.02 3.31 13.06
CA ASP A 45 -12.71 4.54 12.60
C ASP A 45 -11.75 5.72 12.38
N THR A 46 -10.65 5.44 11.66
CA THR A 46 -9.55 6.40 11.52
C THR A 46 -9.92 7.57 10.60
N THR A 47 -9.72 8.81 11.08
CA THR A 47 -9.86 10.02 10.25
C THR A 47 -8.71 10.19 9.26
N ALA A 48 -7.51 9.69 9.59
CA ALA A 48 -6.34 9.74 8.73
C ALA A 48 -5.40 8.56 8.99
N THR A 49 -4.72 8.10 7.94
CA THR A 49 -3.65 7.11 8.00
C THR A 49 -2.42 7.67 7.32
N VAL A 50 -1.26 7.60 7.99
CA VAL A 50 0.01 8.14 7.47
C VAL A 50 1.02 7.00 7.33
N PHE A 51 1.46 6.73 6.11
CA PHE A 51 2.51 5.77 5.81
C PHE A 51 3.86 6.51 5.74
N LEU A 52 4.77 6.16 6.65
CA LEU A 52 6.10 6.77 6.73
C LEU A 52 7.12 5.90 5.99
N HIS A 53 7.76 6.49 4.99
CA HIS A 53 8.87 5.88 4.26
C HIS A 53 10.11 6.76 4.36
N SER A 54 11.30 6.16 4.27
CA SER A 54 12.58 6.87 4.25
C SER A 54 13.27 6.74 2.89
N ALA A 55 14.40 7.42 2.71
CA ALA A 55 15.23 7.42 1.50
C ALA A 55 14.65 8.13 0.25
N ALA A 56 13.52 8.84 0.38
CA ALA A 56 13.01 9.78 -0.62
C ALA A 56 12.57 11.08 0.07
N GLN A 57 12.95 12.24 -0.46
CA GLN A 57 12.52 13.54 0.06
C GLN A 57 11.25 13.99 -0.67
N THR A 58 10.16 13.26 -0.44
CA THR A 58 8.88 13.55 -1.11
C THR A 58 7.72 13.36 -0.13
N SER A 59 6.92 14.40 0.08
CA SER A 59 5.58 14.28 0.66
C SER A 59 4.60 14.07 -0.50
N MET A 60 3.96 12.90 -0.57
CA MET A 60 2.87 12.67 -1.53
C MET A 60 1.54 13.09 -0.89
N PRO A 61 0.76 13.99 -1.51
CA PRO A 61 -0.56 14.33 -1.00
C PRO A 61 -1.49 13.11 -1.07
N LEU A 62 -2.33 12.95 -0.05
CA LEU A 62 -3.44 12.01 -0.08
C LEU A 62 -4.50 12.57 -1.02
N ASP A 63 -4.70 11.94 -2.18
CA ASP A 63 -5.88 12.21 -3.00
C ASP A 63 -7.05 11.39 -2.47
N ALA A 64 -7.95 12.04 -1.74
CA ALA A 64 -9.10 11.42 -1.09
C ALA A 64 -10.33 11.33 -2.01
N THR A 65 -10.18 11.47 -3.34
CA THR A 65 -11.32 11.53 -4.28
C THR A 65 -11.67 10.24 -5.02
N ARG A 66 -11.22 9.07 -4.55
CA ARG A 66 -11.72 7.77 -5.04
C ARG A 66 -12.00 6.79 -3.91
#